data_AF-A0A444R832-F1
#
_entry.id   AF-A0A444R832-F1
#
_cell.length_a   1.000
_cell.length_b   1.000
_cell.length_c   1.000
_cell.angle_alpha   90.00
_cell.angle_beta   90.00
_cell.angle_gamma   90.00
#
_symmetry.space_group_name_H-M   'P 1'
#
loop_
_entity.id
_entity.type
_entity.pdbx_description
1 polymer ?
#
loop_
_entity_poly.entity_id
_entity_poly.type
_entity_poly.pdbx_seq_one_letter_code
_entity_poly.pdbx_strand_id
1 'polypeptide(L)' 'MKLIITEDYQEMSRVAAHHLLGYMSKMRRVNLAITAGSTPKGMYEYLITLVKGKPWYDNCYF' A
#
# COMPACT_ATOMS: atom_id res chain seq x y z
N MET A 1 -2.38 8.63 18.38
CA MET A 1 -2.63 9.08 17.00
C MET A 1 -1.31 9.56 16.41
N LYS A 2 -0.92 9.12 15.21
CA LYS A 2 0.31 9.57 14.54
C LYS A 2 -0.08 10.38 13.29
N LEU A 3 0.35 11.64 13.21
CA LEU A 3 0.14 12.53 12.06
C LEU A 3 1.38 12.54 11.18
N ILE A 4 1.22 12.35 9.87
CA ILE A 4 2.29 12.41 8.89
C ILE A 4 1.90 13.46 7.85
N ILE A 5 2.73 14.48 7.67
CA ILE A 5 2.56 15.53 6.66
C ILE A 5 3.66 15.33 5.63
N THR A 6 3.28 15.29 4.35
CA THR A 6 4.20 15.15 3.21
C THR A 6 4.13 16.42 2.36
N GLU A 7 5.13 16.63 1.52
CA GLU A 7 5.25 17.81 0.65
C GLU A 7 4.10 17.86 -0.36
N ASP A 8 3.81 16.72 -1.02
CA ASP A 8 2.84 16.67 -2.11
C ASP A 8 2.07 15.34 -2.18
N TYR A 9 1.17 15.25 -3.17
CA TYR A 9 0.36 14.06 -3.44
C TYR A 9 1.20 12.82 -3.79
N GLN A 10 2.33 13.00 -4.47
CA GLN A 10 3.18 11.89 -4.90
C GLN A 10 3.95 11.31 -3.71
N GLU A 11 4.49 12.17 -2.86
CA GLU A 11 5.12 11.75 -1.62
C GLU A 11 4.10 11.10 -0.68
N MET A 12 2.91 11.68 -0.50
CA MET A 12 1.82 11.06 0.27
C MET A 12 1.49 9.65 -0.25
N SER A 13 1.37 9.50 -1.56
CA SER A 13 1.06 8.23 -2.21
C SER A 13 2.15 7.18 -1.98
N ARG A 14 3.42 7.55 -2.10
CA ARG A 14 4.57 6.67 -1.80
C ARG A 14 4.61 6.29 -0.33
N VAL A 15 4.44 7.24 0.58
CA VAL A 15 4.43 6.98 2.02
C VAL A 15 3.30 6.01 2.39
N ALA A 16 2.08 6.25 1.89
CA ALA A 16 0.94 5.36 2.11
C ALA A 16 1.19 3.94 1.57
N ALA A 17 1.80 3.80 0.39
CA ALA A 17 2.14 2.50 -0.18
C ALA A 17 3.15 1.74 0.69
N HIS A 18 4.19 2.39 1.23
CA HIS A 18 5.14 1.74 2.13
C HIS A 18 4.49 1.29 3.45
N HIS A 19 3.54 2.08 3.98
CA HIS A 19 2.75 1.66 5.12
C HIS A 19 1.96 0.37 4.82
N LEU A 20 1.26 0.33 3.69
CA LEU A 20 0.52 -0.85 3.26
C LEU A 20 1.44 -2.06 3.03
N LEU A 21 2.59 -1.85 2.38
CA LEU A 21 3.59 -2.88 2.12
C LEU A 21 4.10 -3.53 3.41
N GLY A 22 4.21 -2.76 4.50
CA GLY A 22 4.56 -3.28 5.82
C GLY A 22 3.54 -4.28 6.37
N TYR A 23 2.25 -4.11 6.08
CA TYR A 23 1.22 -5.12 6.42
C TYR A 23 1.28 -6.33 5.48
N MET A 24 1.44 -6.09 4.17
CA MET A 24 1.50 -7.16 3.18
C MET A 24 2.69 -8.10 3.40
N SER A 25 3.81 -7.58 3.90
CA SER A 25 5.05 -8.34 4.13
C SER A 25 5.04 -9.21 5.40
N LYS A 26 3.91 -9.32 6.11
CA LYS A 26 3.78 -10.22 7.26
C LYS A 26 3.74 -11.68 6.80
N MET A 27 4.34 -12.61 7.56
CA MET A 27 4.39 -14.03 7.18
C MET A 27 3.03 -14.77 7.26
N ARG A 28 2.05 -14.21 7.97
CA ARG A 28 0.72 -14.82 8.16
C ARG A 28 -0.30 -14.18 7.22
N ARG A 29 -1.46 -14.83 7.05
CA ARG A 29 -2.59 -14.26 6.33
C ARG A 29 -2.96 -12.89 6.87
N VAL A 30 -3.18 -11.94 5.97
CA VAL A 30 -3.67 -10.59 6.28
C VAL A 30 -4.92 -10.30 5.46
N ASN A 31 -5.93 -9.69 6.09
CA ASN A 31 -7.14 -9.22 5.43
C ASN A 31 -7.09 -7.68 5.43
N LEU A 32 -7.20 -7.06 4.27
CA LEU A 32 -6.94 -5.64 4.05
C LEU A 32 -8.14 -5.00 3.34
N ALA A 33 -9.00 -4.32 4.08
CA ALA A 33 -10.02 -3.47 3.46
C ALA A 33 -9.36 -2.23 2.87
N ILE A 34 -9.52 -2.03 1.56
CA ILE A 34 -8.91 -0.94 0.80
C ILE A 34 -9.98 -0.10 0.09
N THR A 35 -9.70 1.18 -0.16
CA THR A 35 -10.69 2.13 -0.71
C THR A 35 -10.47 2.40 -2.20
N ALA A 36 -11.54 2.73 -2.90
CA ALA A 36 -11.51 3.26 -4.27
C ALA A 36 -11.41 4.81 -4.25
N GLY A 37 -11.60 5.43 -5.42
CA GLY A 37 -11.57 6.89 -5.59
C GLY A 37 -10.26 7.42 -6.16
N SER A 38 -10.19 8.75 -6.35
CA SER A 38 -9.02 9.41 -6.96
C SER A 38 -7.83 9.50 -6.01
N THR A 39 -8.05 9.67 -4.71
CA THR A 39 -6.99 9.80 -3.71
C THR A 39 -6.01 8.61 -3.71
N PRO A 40 -6.42 7.33 -3.65
CA PRO A 40 -5.48 6.21 -3.60
C PRO A 40 -4.85 5.83 -4.96
N LYS A 41 -5.17 6.52 -6.07
CA LYS A 41 -4.71 6.14 -7.41
C LYS A 41 -3.17 6.05 -7.51
N GLY A 42 -2.45 7.10 -7.12
CA GLY A 42 -0.98 7.11 -7.15
C GLY A 42 -0.35 6.08 -6.22
N MET A 43 -1.01 5.79 -5.08
CA MET A 43 -0.56 4.76 -4.13
C MET A 43 -0.65 3.36 -4.76
N TYR A 44 -1.75 3.03 -5.44
CA TYR A 44 -1.88 1.74 -6.13
C TYR A 44 -0.92 1.62 -7.32
N GLU A 45 -0.78 2.67 -8.13
CA GLU A 45 0.17 2.70 -9.25
C GLU A 45 1.60 2.39 -8.78
N TYR A 46 2.03 3.05 -7.70
CA TYR A 46 3.32 2.78 -7.08
C TYR A 46 3.40 1.37 -6.48
N LEU A 47 2.39 0.93 -5.73
CA LEU A 47 2.36 -0.40 -5.12
C LEU A 47 2.48 -1.52 -6.16
N ILE A 48 1.83 -1.40 -7.31
CA ILE A 48 1.90 -2.38 -8.40
C ILE A 48 3.35 -2.60 -8.83
N THR A 49 4.17 -1.54 -8.93
CA THR A 49 5.60 -1.67 -9.27
C THR A 49 6.37 -2.52 -8.25
N LEU A 50 5.93 -2.51 -6.99
CA LEU A 50 6.56 -3.22 -5.89
C LEU A 50 6.09 -4.66 -5.74
N VAL A 51 4.85 -5.00 -6.13
CA VAL A 51 4.26 -6.31 -5.82
C VAL A 51 3.94 -7.18 -7.04
N LYS A 52 3.85 -6.61 -8.25
CA LYS A 52 3.47 -7.36 -9.45
C LYS A 52 4.44 -8.52 -9.71
N GLY A 53 3.87 -9.73 -9.90
CA GLY A 53 4.62 -10.94 -10.22
C GLY A 53 5.39 -11.56 -9.05
N LYS A 54 5.09 -11.17 -7.80
CA LYS A 54 5.80 -11.64 -6.61
C LYS A 54 4.89 -12.56 -5.76
N PRO A 55 5.13 -13.89 -5.76
CA PRO A 55 4.24 -14.85 -5.09
C PRO A 55 4.30 -14.79 -3.56
N TRP A 56 5.32 -14.15 -2.98
CA TRP A 56 5.41 -14.00 -1.52
C TRP A 56 4.37 -13.03 -0.91
N TYR A 57 3.45 -12.48 -1.71
CA TYR A 57 2.30 -11.71 -1.25
C TYR A 57 0.97 -12.48 -1.34
N ASP A 58 0.99 -13.78 -1.64
CA ASP A 58 -0.21 -14.64 -1.72
C ASP A 58 -0.96 -14.80 -0.39
N ASN A 59 -0.36 -14.34 0.71
CA ASN A 59 -0.98 -14.25 2.03
C ASN A 59 -1.94 -13.05 2.20
N CYS A 60 -2.01 -12.14 1.22
CA CYS A 60 -2.82 -10.92 1.27
C CYS A 60 -4.20 -11.12 0.63
N TYR A 61 -5.25 -10.77 1.37
CA TYR A 61 -6.64 -10.83 0.92
C TYR A 61 -7.25 -9.43 1.04
N PHE A 62 -7.92 -8.97 -0.01
CA PHE A 62 -8.48 -7.62 -0.15
C PHE A 62 -9.99 -7.65 -0.24
#